data_AF-A0A3D0P296-F1
#
_entry.id   AF-A0A3D0P296-F1
#
_cell.length_a   1.000
_cell.length_b   1.000
_cell.length_c   1.000
_cell.angle_alpha   90.00
_cell.angle_beta   90.00
_cell.angle_gamma   90.00
#
_symmetry.space_group_name_H-M   'P 1'
#
loop_
_entity.id
_entity.type
_entity.pdbx_description
1 polymer ?
#
loop_
_entity_poly.entity_id
_entity_poly.type
_entity_poly.pdbx_seq_one_letter_code
_entity_poly.pdbx_strand_id
1 'polypeptide(L)'
;MVSSKKRLLQRMRVPLGFAFAVLFLYFAAPTPIWLAVGGAIAVCGLLIRAWAAGHIVKYEKLATTGPYSHTRNPLYLGSFVMAVGFTIASGVWWLALLAAG
;
A
#
# COMPACT_ATOMS: atom_id res chain seq x y z
N MET A 1 -6.07 28.91 8.54
CA MET A 1 -5.45 29.27 7.25
C MET A 1 -4.47 28.15 6.84
N VAL A 2 -4.89 27.20 5.99
CA VAL A 2 -4.02 26.09 5.56
C VAL A 2 -2.99 26.65 4.58
N SER A 3 -1.71 26.69 4.98
CA SER A 3 -0.59 27.19 4.19
C SER A 3 -0.63 26.65 2.75
N SER A 4 -0.64 27.53 1.75
CA SER A 4 -0.75 27.23 0.31
C SER A 4 0.24 26.17 -0.17
N LYS A 5 1.39 26.04 0.51
CA LYS A 5 2.39 24.99 0.26
C LYS A 5 1.83 23.58 0.47
N LYS A 6 0.99 23.34 1.49
CA LYS A 6 0.40 22.02 1.78
C LYS A 6 -0.58 21.57 0.69
N ARG A 7 -1.34 22.51 0.11
CA ARG A 7 -2.29 22.23 -0.98
C ARG A 7 -1.56 21.88 -2.27
N LEU A 8 -0.44 22.55 -2.56
CA LEU A 8 0.41 22.23 -3.71
C LEU A 8 1.02 20.83 -3.60
N LEU A 9 1.58 20.50 -2.42
CA LEU A 9 2.15 19.17 -2.15
C LEU A 9 1.11 18.05 -2.29
N GLN A 10 -0.13 18.27 -1.81
CA GLN A 10 -1.21 17.30 -1.99
C GLN A 10 -1.59 17.10 -3.46
N ARG A 11 -1.53 18.16 -4.27
CA ARG A 11 -1.85 18.10 -5.71
C ARG A 11 -0.74 17.40 -6.50
N MET A 12 0.51 17.52 -6.06
CA MET A 12 1.67 16.87 -6.67
C MET A 12 1.80 15.39 -6.31
N ARG A 13 1.22 14.93 -5.19
CA ARG A 13 1.28 13.51 -4.79
C ARG A 13 0.72 12.55 -5.84
N VAL A 14 -0.38 12.91 -6.49
CA VAL A 14 -1.02 12.07 -7.50
C VAL A 14 -0.14 11.92 -8.76
N PRO A 15 0.27 13.00 -9.45
CA PRO A 15 1.14 12.87 -10.63
C PRO A 15 2.52 12.28 -10.29
N LEU A 16 3.07 12.60 -9.11
CA LEU A 16 4.31 11.98 -8.65
C LEU A 16 4.14 10.47 -8.48
N GLY A 17 3.04 10.02 -7.86
CA GLY A 17 2.72 8.60 -7.75
C GLY A 17 2.61 7.90 -9.11
N PHE A 18 2.02 8.54 -10.12
CA PHE A 18 1.99 8.01 -11.48
C PHE A 18 3.39 7.93 -12.11
N ALA A 19 4.22 8.95 -11.95
CA ALA A 19 5.61 8.92 -12.43
C ALA A 19 6.40 7.77 -11.77
N PHE A 20 6.23 7.57 -10.45
CA PHE A 20 6.81 6.44 -9.73
C PHE A 20 6.29 5.10 -10.27
N ALA A 21 5.00 4.98 -10.55
CA ALA A 21 4.43 3.76 -11.12
C ALA A 21 5.01 3.44 -12.50
N VAL A 22 5.21 4.44 -13.36
CA VAL A 22 5.84 4.27 -14.68
C VAL A 22 7.28 3.80 -14.54
N LEU A 23 8.08 4.44 -13.67
CA LEU A 23 9.45 4.03 -13.40
C LEU A 23 9.52 2.60 -12.83
N PHE A 24 8.62 2.27 -11.90
CA PHE A 24 8.54 0.95 -11.30
C PHE A 24 8.26 -0.13 -12.35
N LEU A 25 7.28 0.09 -13.23
CA LEU A 25 6.95 -0.85 -14.31
C LEU A 25 8.06 -0.95 -15.36
N TYR A 26 8.78 0.13 -15.64
CA TYR A 26 9.88 0.12 -16.61
C TYR A 26 11.07 -0.72 -16.13
N PHE A 27 11.40 -0.64 -14.83
CA PHE A 27 12.52 -1.39 -14.25
C PHE A 27 12.13 -2.77 -13.71
N ALA A 28 10.85 -3.10 -13.65
CA ALA A 28 10.39 -4.40 -13.20
C ALA A 28 10.86 -5.49 -14.17
N ALA A 29 11.51 -6.52 -13.62
CA ALA A 29 11.90 -7.72 -14.34
C ALA A 29 11.24 -8.93 -13.69
N PRO A 30 9.89 -9.03 -13.75
CA PRO A 30 9.16 -10.08 -13.05
C PRO A 30 9.45 -11.43 -13.69
N THR A 31 9.75 -12.44 -12.87
CA THR A 31 9.66 -13.84 -13.29
C THR A 31 8.30 -14.42 -12.85
N PRO A 32 7.77 -15.46 -13.52
CA PRO A 32 6.47 -16.05 -13.15
C PRO A 32 6.38 -16.49 -11.68
N ILE A 33 7.48 -17.01 -11.12
CA ILE A 33 7.58 -17.38 -9.71
C ILE A 33 7.45 -16.15 -8.80
N TRP A 34 8.21 -15.10 -9.05
CA TRP A 34 8.18 -13.91 -8.21
C TRP A 34 6.85 -13.18 -8.31
N LEU A 35 6.26 -13.16 -9.50
CA LEU A 35 4.94 -12.58 -9.74
C LEU A 35 3.84 -13.36 -8.99
N ALA A 36 3.91 -14.70 -8.96
CA ALA A 36 3.00 -15.54 -8.18
C ALA A 36 3.17 -15.32 -6.67
N VAL A 37 4.41 -15.36 -6.16
CA VAL A 37 4.70 -15.18 -4.72
C VAL A 37 4.32 -13.77 -4.26
N GLY A 38 4.79 -12.74 -4.96
CA GLY A 38 4.50 -11.35 -4.63
C GLY A 38 3.01 -11.02 -4.82
N GLY A 39 2.36 -11.60 -5.83
CA GLY A 39 0.92 -11.49 -6.05
C GLY A 39 0.11 -12.09 -4.90
N ALA A 40 0.47 -13.29 -4.43
CA ALA A 40 -0.17 -13.91 -3.28
C ALA A 40 -0.04 -13.06 -2.01
N ILE A 41 1.16 -12.50 -1.76
CA ILE A 41 1.40 -11.58 -0.63
C ILE A 41 0.53 -10.31 -0.78
N ALA A 42 0.46 -9.74 -1.98
CA ALA A 42 -0.34 -8.54 -2.24
C ALA A 42 -1.83 -8.79 -2.02
N VAL A 43 -2.34 -9.96 -2.43
CA VAL A 43 -3.72 -10.39 -2.15
C VAL A 43 -3.96 -10.52 -0.65
N CYS A 44 -3.05 -11.11 0.12
CA CYS A 44 -3.16 -11.16 1.58
C CYS A 44 -3.26 -9.74 2.18
N GLY A 45 -2.41 -8.81 1.75
CA GLY A 45 -2.48 -7.41 2.20
C GLY A 45 -3.80 -6.73 1.85
N LEU A 46 -4.33 -6.99 0.65
CA LEU A 46 -5.64 -6.51 0.21
C LEU A 46 -6.77 -7.08 1.07
N LEU A 47 -6.73 -8.37 1.42
CA LEU A 47 -7.70 -9.01 2.30
C LEU A 47 -7.68 -8.42 3.71
N ILE A 48 -6.50 -8.17 4.28
CA ILE A 48 -6.36 -7.45 5.56
C ILE A 48 -7.00 -6.07 5.46
N ARG A 49 -6.78 -5.37 4.35
CA ARG A 49 -7.35 -4.05 4.11
C ARG A 49 -8.87 -4.09 3.96
N ALA A 50 -9.40 -5.06 3.23
CA ALA A 50 -10.83 -5.26 3.05
C ALA A 50 -11.51 -5.64 4.36
N TRP A 51 -10.90 -6.52 5.15
CA TRP A 51 -11.37 -6.90 6.47
C TRP A 51 -11.41 -5.70 7.42
N ALA A 52 -10.35 -4.87 7.42
CA ALA A 52 -10.32 -3.62 8.17
C ALA A 52 -11.39 -2.63 7.69
N ALA A 53 -11.52 -2.40 6.39
CA ALA A 53 -12.51 -1.49 5.83
C ALA A 53 -13.95 -1.93 6.13
N GLY A 54 -14.23 -3.24 6.09
CA GLY A 54 -15.52 -3.81 6.47
C GLY A 54 -15.84 -3.69 7.96
N HIS A 55 -14.81 -3.55 8.82
CA HIS A 55 -14.98 -3.28 10.26
C HIS A 55 -15.04 -1.79 10.62
N ILE A 56 -14.81 -0.88 9.66
CA ILE A 56 -14.99 0.56 9.88
C ILE A 56 -16.49 0.88 9.83
N VAL A 57 -17.14 0.83 10.98
CA VAL A 57 -18.45 1.49 11.17
C VAL A 57 -18.18 2.95 11.48
N LYS A 58 -18.28 3.79 10.46
CA LYS A 58 -18.13 5.24 10.61
C LYS A 58 -19.25 5.77 11.51
N TYR A 59 -18.88 6.46 12.59
CA TYR A 59 -19.72 7.26 13.51
C TYR A 59 -20.35 6.65 14.78
N GLU A 60 -20.14 5.37 15.16
CA GLU A 60 -20.85 4.86 16.36
C GLU A 60 -19.97 4.42 17.55
N LYS A 61 -18.91 3.61 17.39
CA LYS A 61 -18.07 3.18 18.52
C LYS A 61 -16.62 2.95 18.08
N LEU A 62 -15.68 3.12 19.01
CA LEU A 62 -14.30 2.69 18.84
C LEU A 62 -14.32 1.20 18.48
N ALA A 63 -14.00 0.85 17.23
CA ALA A 63 -13.99 -0.53 16.76
C ALA A 63 -12.85 -1.28 17.47
N THR A 64 -13.15 -1.95 18.58
CA THR A 64 -12.21 -2.75 19.38
C THR A 64 -12.20 -4.23 18.97
N THR A 65 -13.02 -4.62 18.00
CA THR A 65 -13.19 -5.99 17.51
C THR A 65 -12.64 -6.18 16.11
N GLY A 66 -12.19 -7.41 15.80
CA GLY A 66 -11.61 -7.76 14.50
C GLY A 66 -10.14 -7.29 14.33
N PRO A 67 -9.70 -6.85 13.14
CA PRO A 67 -8.29 -6.54 12.86
C PRO A 67 -7.75 -5.34 13.67
N TYR A 68 -8.64 -4.50 14.19
CA TYR A 68 -8.31 -3.39 15.08
C TYR A 68 -7.86 -3.84 16.49
N SER A 69 -8.10 -5.09 16.88
CA SER A 69 -7.56 -5.66 18.13
C SER A 69 -6.08 -6.03 18.03
N HIS A 70 -5.59 -6.32 16.82
CA HIS A 70 -4.22 -6.75 16.59
C HIS A 70 -3.28 -5.57 16.29
N THR A 71 -3.80 -4.48 15.74
CA THR A 71 -3.02 -3.29 15.42
C THR A 71 -3.91 -2.06 15.38
N ARG A 72 -3.43 -0.92 15.88
CA ARG A 72 -4.17 0.37 15.91
C ARG A 72 -4.56 0.88 14.51
N ASN A 73 -3.79 0.49 13.49
CA ASN A 73 -3.91 0.94 12.10
C ASN A 73 -3.87 -0.25 11.12
N PRO A 74 -4.84 -1.18 11.15
CA PRO A 74 -4.81 -2.39 10.32
C PRO A 74 -4.88 -2.07 8.81
N LEU A 75 -5.42 -0.89 8.46
CA LEU A 75 -5.48 -0.38 7.10
C LEU A 75 -4.08 -0.02 6.55
N TYR A 76 -3.19 0.49 7.40
CA TYR A 76 -1.79 0.72 7.04
C TYR A 76 -1.01 -0.60 6.95
N LEU A 77 -1.30 -1.55 7.84
CA LEU A 77 -0.71 -2.88 7.78
C LEU A 77 -1.01 -3.58 6.44
N GLY A 78 -2.28 -3.60 6.01
CA GLY A 78 -2.65 -4.17 4.72
C GLY A 78 -1.96 -3.46 3.54
N SER A 79 -1.82 -2.14 3.61
CA SER A 79 -1.09 -1.35 2.60
C SER A 79 0.40 -1.69 2.55
N PHE A 80 1.03 -1.87 3.70
CA PHE A 80 2.43 -2.26 3.81
C PHE A 80 2.66 -3.67 3.25
N VAL A 81 1.81 -4.63 3.62
CA VAL A 81 1.87 -6.00 3.09
C VAL A 81 1.69 -6.01 1.56
N MET A 82 0.76 -5.20 1.03
CA MET A 82 0.63 -4.99 -0.42
C MET A 82 1.92 -4.45 -1.05
N ALA A 83 2.53 -3.42 -0.47
CA ALA A 83 3.76 -2.82 -0.99
C ALA A 83 4.93 -3.82 -1.02
N VAL A 84 5.06 -4.64 0.02
CA VAL A 84 6.03 -5.75 0.06
C VAL A 84 5.73 -6.78 -1.03
N GLY A 85 4.46 -7.17 -1.21
CA GLY A 85 4.05 -8.09 -2.26
C GLY A 85 4.39 -7.58 -3.67
N PHE A 86 4.08 -6.32 -3.99
CA PHE A 86 4.43 -5.71 -5.27
C PHE A 86 5.94 -5.61 -5.48
N THR A 87 6.69 -5.28 -4.42
CA THR A 87 8.16 -5.23 -4.47
C THR A 87 8.75 -6.60 -4.81
N ILE A 88 8.27 -7.67 -4.16
CA ILE A 88 8.68 -9.04 -4.46
C ILE A 88 8.27 -9.43 -5.88
N ALA A 89 7.05 -9.08 -6.30
CA ALA A 89 6.55 -9.35 -7.64
C ALA A 89 7.37 -8.69 -8.75
N SER A 90 7.99 -7.53 -8.46
CA SER A 90 8.84 -6.83 -9.41
C SER A 90 10.14 -7.57 -9.77
N GLY A 91 10.55 -8.54 -8.94
CA GLY A 91 11.79 -9.30 -9.13
C GLY A 91 13.09 -8.51 -8.88
N VAL A 92 13.00 -7.25 -8.47
CA VAL A 92 14.14 -6.34 -8.37
C VAL A 92 14.20 -5.70 -6.98
N TRP A 93 15.22 -6.04 -6.20
CA TRP A 93 15.31 -5.68 -4.78
C TRP A 93 15.39 -4.17 -4.50
N TRP A 94 16.01 -3.38 -5.38
CA TRP A 94 16.17 -1.94 -5.17
C TRP A 94 14.86 -1.15 -5.39
N LEU A 95 13.86 -1.73 -6.08
CA LEU A 95 12.53 -1.14 -6.17
C LEU A 95 11.83 -1.06 -4.81
N ALA A 96 12.29 -1.84 -3.81
CA ALA A 96 11.86 -1.71 -2.42
C ALA A 96 12.13 -0.31 -1.85
N LEU A 97 13.26 0.30 -2.25
CA LEU A 97 13.66 1.63 -1.78
C LEU A 97 12.75 2.71 -2.37
N LEU A 98 12.31 2.55 -3.62
CA LEU A 98 11.32 3.45 -4.23
C LEU A 98 9.95 3.29 -3.60
N ALA A 99 9.56 2.06 -3.22
CA ALA A 99 8.28 1.79 -2.56
C ALA A 99 8.22 2.31 -1.11
N ALA A 100 9.37 2.51 -0.47
CA ALA A 100 9.48 3.01 0.91
C ALA A 100 9.57 4.55 1.03
N GLY A 101 9.70 5.27 -0.09
CA GLY A 101 9.89 6.73 -0.16
C GLY A 101 8.63 7.58 -0.14
#